data_AF-A0A2W0ABC3-F1
#
_entry.id   AF-A0A2W0ABC3-F1
#
_cell.length_a   1.000
_cell.length_b   1.000
_cell.length_c   1.000
_cell.angle_alpha   90.00
_cell.angle_beta   90.00
_cell.angle_gamma   90.00
#
_symmetry.space_group_name_H-M   'P 1'
#
loop_
_entity.id
_entity.type
_entity.pdbx_description
1 polymer ?
#
loop_
_entity_poly.entity_id
_entity_poly.type
_entity_poly.pdbx_seq_one_letter_code
_entity_poly.pdbx_strand_id
1 'polypeptide(L)'
;MKLSMRTLLWTLVACLGCWHGSVFAQSSDNKQNLSACKSGWEACDRSRLTRSESAEVAVTDHARVVSNCRNGLEPCDHSKLTGPEAIAWAVADHRRNVSDCKDDTGSCDRSKLTYSEAREVAVAEDQRNISDCKQGVGSCYQSKLTRSQVAEVAIAGRKRNLSDCKDGVGLCDHSKLTHSEADEVTVAEHQRNALNCKNGWDDCDHSKLNQLEAHEVAVAEHQRNFSDCRDGRETCDYSKLTRSEAGALAIAEHTRNYTACLKGHGYCDRSQLTPFEAGAIPPERHTILR
;
A
#
# COMPACT_ATOMS: atom_id res chain seq x y z
N MET A 1 -46.72 77.00 14.74
CA MET A 1 -45.70 76.07 14.21
C MET A 1 -45.63 74.86 15.15
N LYS A 2 -46.21 73.73 14.74
CA LYS A 2 -46.20 72.46 15.49
C LYS A 2 -44.95 71.67 15.07
N LEU A 3 -43.96 71.58 15.95
CA LEU A 3 -43.03 70.44 15.94
C LEU A 3 -43.36 69.61 17.18
N SER A 4 -43.84 68.40 16.92
CA SER A 4 -44.32 67.46 17.94
C SER A 4 -43.15 67.00 18.82
N MET A 5 -43.30 67.14 20.13
CA MET A 5 -42.35 66.66 21.15
C MET A 5 -42.05 65.16 21.05
N ARG A 6 -42.92 64.41 20.35
CA ARG A 6 -42.78 62.98 20.04
C ARG A 6 -41.68 62.70 19.01
N THR A 7 -41.42 63.60 18.05
CA THR A 7 -40.36 63.40 17.05
C THR A 7 -38.97 63.65 17.66
N LEU A 8 -38.86 64.54 18.66
CA LEU A 8 -37.59 64.85 19.33
C LEU A 8 -37.11 63.69 20.25
N LEU A 9 -38.05 62.99 20.88
CA LEU A 9 -37.75 61.86 21.77
C LEU A 9 -37.28 60.62 20.99
N TRP A 10 -37.86 60.35 19.82
CA TRP A 10 -37.47 59.23 18.96
C TRP A 10 -36.09 59.45 18.31
N THR A 11 -35.73 60.70 17.97
CA THR A 11 -34.39 61.02 17.48
C THR A 11 -33.31 60.83 18.56
N LEU A 12 -33.59 61.14 19.83
CA LEU A 12 -32.63 60.96 20.92
C LEU A 12 -32.42 59.48 21.29
N VAL A 13 -33.47 58.65 21.25
CA VAL A 13 -33.36 57.20 21.51
C VAL A 13 -32.65 56.47 20.35
N ALA A 14 -32.87 56.88 19.10
CA ALA A 14 -32.13 56.35 17.96
C ALA A 14 -30.64 56.72 18.01
N CYS A 15 -30.29 57.94 18.42
CA CYS A 15 -28.89 58.35 18.59
C CYS A 15 -28.17 57.63 19.74
N LEU A 16 -28.86 57.31 20.85
CA LEU A 16 -28.27 56.57 21.98
C LEU A 16 -28.13 55.05 21.72
N GLY A 17 -29.03 54.47 20.90
CA GLY A 17 -28.93 53.07 20.45
C GLY A 17 -27.79 52.83 19.44
N CYS A 18 -27.53 53.79 18.55
CA CYS A 18 -26.43 53.70 17.59
C CYS A 18 -25.04 53.90 18.23
N TRP A 19 -24.94 54.55 19.40
CA TRP A 19 -23.64 54.71 20.07
C TRP A 19 -23.16 53.47 20.82
N HIS A 20 -24.06 52.59 21.26
CA HIS A 20 -23.67 51.36 21.95
C HIS A 20 -23.32 50.24 20.95
N GLY A 21 -23.92 50.21 19.76
CA GLY A 21 -23.62 49.21 18.74
C GLY A 21 -22.18 49.27 18.18
N SER A 22 -21.56 50.46 18.15
CA SER A 22 -20.23 50.64 17.56
C SER A 22 -19.07 50.27 18.50
N VAL A 23 -19.28 50.27 19.82
CA VAL A 23 -18.20 50.00 20.79
C VAL A 23 -18.05 48.50 21.08
N PHE A 24 -19.14 47.72 21.03
CA PHE A 24 -19.09 46.27 21.30
C PHE A 24 -18.64 45.42 20.09
N ALA A 25 -18.88 45.85 18.85
CA ALA A 25 -18.39 45.15 17.65
C ALA A 25 -16.85 45.21 17.53
N GLN A 26 -16.25 46.38 17.78
CA GLN A 26 -14.79 46.56 17.74
C GLN A 26 -14.05 45.70 18.78
N SER A 27 -14.65 45.45 19.95
CA SER A 27 -14.04 44.63 20.98
C SER A 27 -13.98 43.14 20.61
N SER A 28 -14.96 42.61 19.87
CA SER A 28 -14.94 41.22 19.39
C SER A 28 -13.89 41.05 18.30
N ASP A 29 -13.86 41.98 17.35
CA ASP A 29 -12.92 41.95 16.22
C ASP A 29 -11.46 42.13 16.68
N ASN A 30 -11.21 42.98 17.68
CA ASN A 30 -9.86 43.14 18.25
C ASN A 30 -9.40 41.90 19.02
N LYS A 31 -10.29 41.23 19.77
CA LYS A 31 -9.96 39.97 20.45
C LYS A 31 -9.67 38.84 19.45
N GLN A 32 -10.43 38.77 18.37
CA GLN A 32 -10.18 37.83 17.28
C GLN A 32 -8.85 38.13 16.57
N ASN A 33 -8.56 39.40 16.29
CA ASN A 33 -7.29 39.82 15.72
C ASN A 33 -6.11 39.45 16.64
N LEU A 34 -6.21 39.71 17.95
CA LEU A 34 -5.19 39.33 18.93
C LEU A 34 -4.96 37.81 18.95
N SER A 35 -6.03 37.01 18.88
CA SER A 35 -5.92 35.55 18.80
C SER A 35 -5.21 35.12 17.53
N ALA A 36 -5.59 35.67 16.37
CA ALA A 36 -4.94 35.38 15.09
C ALA A 36 -3.44 35.73 15.14
N CYS A 37 -3.08 36.86 15.75
CA CYS A 37 -1.69 37.27 15.94
C CYS A 37 -0.91 36.35 16.88
N LYS A 38 -1.48 35.95 18.03
CA LYS A 38 -0.84 34.99 18.94
C LYS A 38 -0.65 33.62 18.30
N SER A 39 -1.55 33.22 17.41
CA SER A 39 -1.45 31.99 16.63
C SER A 39 -0.53 32.09 15.41
N GLY A 40 -0.09 33.29 15.03
CA GLY A 40 0.79 33.52 13.88
C GLY A 40 0.10 33.37 12.53
N TRP A 41 -1.21 33.59 12.46
CA TRP A 41 -1.98 33.46 11.24
C TRP A 41 -1.82 34.70 10.35
N GLU A 42 -1.88 34.52 9.03
CA GLU A 42 -1.79 35.61 8.05
C GLU A 42 -2.89 36.67 8.22
N ALA A 43 -4.04 36.28 8.80
CA ALA A 43 -5.14 37.18 9.12
C ALA A 43 -4.82 38.18 10.26
N CYS A 44 -3.65 38.09 10.90
CA CYS A 44 -3.19 39.03 11.91
C CYS A 44 -2.88 40.41 11.32
N ASP A 45 -3.66 41.42 11.71
CA ASP A 45 -3.34 42.83 11.46
C ASP A 45 -2.62 43.44 12.67
N ARG A 46 -1.29 43.55 12.57
CA ARG A 46 -0.43 44.11 13.64
C ARG A 46 -0.69 45.60 13.90
N SER A 47 -1.22 46.35 12.93
CA SER A 47 -1.48 47.78 13.08
C SER A 47 -2.59 48.09 14.09
N ARG A 48 -3.43 47.08 14.38
CA ARG A 48 -4.57 47.17 15.29
C ARG A 48 -4.25 46.78 16.73
N LEU A 49 -3.00 46.39 17.03
CA LEU A 49 -2.61 45.97 18.37
C LEU A 49 -2.26 47.18 19.26
N THR A 50 -2.70 47.14 20.51
CA THR A 50 -2.16 48.03 21.54
C THR A 50 -0.71 47.67 21.87
N ARG A 51 0.00 48.55 22.57
CA ARG A 51 1.38 48.29 22.99
C ARG A 51 1.52 47.04 23.86
N SER A 52 0.56 46.80 24.77
CA SER A 52 0.56 45.60 25.63
C SER A 52 0.31 44.33 24.81
N GLU A 53 -0.68 44.36 23.93
CA GLU A 53 -1.02 43.24 23.05
C GLU A 53 0.13 42.92 22.08
N SER A 54 0.80 43.94 21.53
CA SER A 54 1.98 43.76 20.70
C SER A 54 3.13 43.11 21.46
N ALA A 55 3.31 43.43 22.76
CA ALA A 55 4.31 42.78 23.59
C ALA A 55 3.95 41.31 23.87
N GLU A 56 2.67 41.01 24.12
CA GLU A 56 2.19 39.63 24.28
C GLU A 56 2.36 38.79 23.02
N VAL A 57 2.02 39.36 21.84
CA VAL A 57 2.20 38.70 20.55
C VAL A 57 3.68 38.43 20.29
N ALA A 58 4.57 39.38 20.61
CA ALA A 58 6.01 39.19 20.47
C ALA A 58 6.53 38.01 21.31
N VAL A 59 6.01 37.81 22.53
CA VAL A 59 6.36 36.65 23.36
C VAL A 59 5.91 35.34 22.71
N THR A 60 4.69 35.28 22.17
CA THR A 60 4.19 34.07 21.49
C THR A 60 4.92 33.78 20.18
N ASP A 61 5.29 34.82 19.43
CA ASP A 61 6.08 34.68 18.21
C ASP A 61 7.48 34.17 18.53
N HIS A 62 8.13 34.71 19.56
CA HIS A 62 9.43 34.25 20.03
C HIS A 62 9.38 32.78 20.47
N ALA A 63 8.37 32.40 21.25
CA ALA A 63 8.15 31.01 21.66
C ALA A 63 8.00 30.07 20.44
N ARG A 64 7.35 30.52 19.37
CA ARG A 64 7.22 29.76 18.12
C ARG A 64 8.57 29.60 17.41
N VAL A 65 9.37 30.67 17.32
CA VAL A 65 10.74 30.62 16.76
C VAL A 65 11.60 29.61 17.53
N VAL A 66 11.61 29.69 18.86
CA VAL A 66 12.35 28.76 19.72
C VAL A 66 11.88 27.32 19.51
N SER A 67 10.57 27.09 19.42
CA SER A 67 9.99 25.76 19.17
C SER A 67 10.40 25.19 17.81
N ASN A 68 10.29 25.97 16.73
CA ASN A 68 10.65 25.52 15.38
C ASN A 68 12.13 25.12 15.32
N CYS A 69 13.01 25.99 15.84
CA CYS A 69 14.43 25.72 15.95
C CYS A 69 14.70 24.44 16.76
N ARG A 70 14.08 24.30 17.93
CA ARG A 70 14.25 23.13 18.80
C ARG A 70 13.79 21.84 18.15
N ASN A 71 12.81 21.88 17.25
CA ASN A 71 12.31 20.70 16.54
C ASN A 71 12.98 20.47 15.17
N GLY A 72 13.94 21.32 14.77
CA GLY A 72 14.60 21.19 13.47
C GLY A 72 13.70 21.52 12.28
N LEU A 73 12.68 22.36 12.49
CA LEU A 73 11.80 22.84 11.43
C LEU A 73 12.40 24.09 10.77
N GLU A 74 12.70 24.02 9.48
CA GLU A 74 13.17 25.16 8.69
C GLU A 74 11.99 26.05 8.25
N PRO A 75 12.16 27.40 8.24
CA PRO A 75 13.37 28.14 8.59
C PRO A 75 13.54 28.37 10.10
N CYS A 76 14.75 28.13 10.63
CA CYS A 76 15.15 28.56 11.97
C CYS A 76 16.07 29.80 11.89
N ASP A 77 15.64 30.94 12.45
CA ASP A 77 16.46 32.16 12.51
C ASP A 77 17.18 32.25 13.87
N HIS A 78 18.45 31.86 13.88
CA HIS A 78 19.28 31.78 15.08
C HIS A 78 19.57 33.15 15.70
N SER A 79 19.48 34.23 14.91
CA SER A 79 19.74 35.58 15.40
C SER A 79 18.71 36.07 16.41
N LYS A 80 17.55 35.42 16.46
CA LYS A 80 16.45 35.75 17.38
C LYS A 80 16.50 34.99 18.70
N LEU A 81 17.40 34.02 18.85
CA LEU A 81 17.53 33.25 20.08
C LEU A 81 18.32 34.03 21.14
N THR A 82 17.86 33.96 22.38
CA THR A 82 18.68 34.39 23.53
C THR A 82 19.83 33.40 23.76
N GLY A 83 20.84 33.79 24.55
CA GLY A 83 21.98 32.93 24.88
C GLY A 83 21.56 31.53 25.40
N PRO A 84 20.71 31.43 26.43
CA PRO A 84 20.22 30.14 26.92
C PRO A 84 19.44 29.33 25.88
N GLU A 85 18.64 29.98 25.04
CA GLU A 85 17.87 29.32 23.98
C GLU A 85 18.76 28.78 22.86
N ALA A 86 19.80 29.54 22.48
CA ALA A 86 20.80 29.09 21.51
C ALA A 86 21.58 27.87 22.03
N ILE A 87 21.93 27.84 23.33
CA ILE A 87 22.56 26.67 23.96
C ILE A 87 21.61 25.47 23.94
N ALA A 88 20.35 25.66 24.33
CA ALA A 88 19.35 24.59 24.35
C ALA A 88 19.07 24.03 22.95
N TRP A 89 19.04 24.90 21.94
CA TRP A 89 18.96 24.52 20.54
C TRP A 89 20.16 23.68 20.11
N ALA A 90 21.40 24.13 20.37
CA ALA A 90 22.61 23.41 19.97
C ALA A 90 22.66 22.00 20.58
N VAL A 91 22.19 21.83 21.82
CA VAL A 91 22.05 20.51 22.46
C VAL A 91 21.01 19.64 21.74
N ALA A 92 19.85 20.20 21.39
CA ALA A 92 18.81 19.46 20.67
C ALA A 92 19.26 19.08 19.25
N ASP A 93 19.96 19.98 18.57
CA ASP A 93 20.52 19.77 17.24
C ASP A 93 21.59 18.68 17.22
N HIS A 94 22.53 18.73 18.16
CA HIS A 94 23.53 17.69 18.34
C HIS A 94 22.90 16.32 18.63
N ARG A 95 21.87 16.28 19.49
CA ARG A 95 21.12 15.04 19.78
C ARG A 95 20.43 14.47 18.56
N ARG A 96 19.82 15.30 17.70
CA ARG A 96 19.26 14.86 16.42
C ARG A 96 20.34 14.30 15.52
N ASN A 97 21.44 15.02 15.33
CA ASN A 97 22.56 14.57 14.51
C ASN A 97 23.09 13.18 14.95
N VAL A 98 23.21 12.96 16.26
CA VAL A 98 23.59 11.64 16.81
C VAL A 98 22.53 10.57 16.50
N SER A 99 21.23 10.89 16.64
CA SER A 99 20.14 9.95 16.30
C SER A 99 20.13 9.63 14.81
N ASP A 100 20.22 10.64 13.95
CA ASP A 100 20.21 10.50 12.50
C ASP A 100 21.38 9.61 12.03
N CYS A 101 22.58 9.82 12.59
CA CYS A 101 23.71 8.92 12.34
C CYS A 101 23.46 7.49 12.85
N LYS A 102 22.86 7.35 14.03
CA LYS A 102 22.58 6.04 14.63
C LYS A 102 21.50 5.30 13.89
N ASP A 103 20.49 5.95 13.34
CA ASP A 103 19.30 5.32 12.78
C ASP A 103 19.39 5.20 11.25
N ASP A 104 20.38 5.84 10.62
CA ASP A 104 20.51 6.01 9.16
C ASP A 104 19.30 6.74 8.56
N THR A 105 18.73 7.67 9.34
CA THR A 105 17.58 8.47 8.94
C THR A 105 18.03 9.90 8.66
N GLY A 106 18.00 10.31 7.39
CA GLY A 106 18.39 11.66 6.98
C GLY A 106 19.92 11.85 6.86
N SER A 107 20.35 13.09 6.67
CA SER A 107 21.78 13.42 6.61
C SER A 107 22.34 13.68 8.00
N CYS A 108 23.47 13.08 8.33
CA CYS A 108 24.16 13.35 9.58
C CYS A 108 25.62 13.80 9.34
N ASP A 109 26.10 14.71 10.20
CA ASP A 109 27.47 15.21 10.21
C ASP A 109 28.30 14.49 11.27
N ARG A 110 29.12 13.53 10.82
CA ARG A 110 29.99 12.74 11.69
C ARG A 110 31.09 13.55 12.36
N SER A 111 31.44 14.73 11.83
CA SER A 111 32.50 15.57 12.41
C SER A 111 32.09 16.21 13.74
N LYS A 112 30.78 16.30 14.01
CA LYS A 112 30.23 16.84 15.26
C LYS A 112 30.15 15.81 16.38
N LEU A 113 30.37 14.53 16.09
CA LEU A 113 30.26 13.46 17.09
C LEU A 113 31.43 13.48 18.07
N THR A 114 31.13 13.28 19.34
CA THR A 114 32.16 12.89 20.32
C THR A 114 32.67 11.48 20.03
N TYR A 115 33.83 11.12 20.61
CA TYR A 115 34.40 9.78 20.45
C TYR A 115 33.44 8.66 20.90
N SER A 116 32.74 8.85 22.02
CA SER A 116 31.76 7.88 22.51
C SER A 116 30.56 7.75 21.58
N GLU A 117 30.04 8.86 21.07
CA GLU A 117 28.90 8.86 20.15
C GLU A 117 29.27 8.21 18.81
N ALA A 118 30.46 8.51 18.26
CA ALA A 118 30.96 7.88 17.04
C ALA A 118 31.10 6.36 17.21
N ARG A 119 31.54 5.88 18.38
CA ARG A 119 31.60 4.45 18.69
C ARG A 119 30.22 3.82 18.74
N GLU A 120 29.23 4.49 19.34
CA GLU A 120 27.85 3.99 19.39
C GLU A 120 27.19 3.96 18.00
N VAL A 121 27.42 4.99 17.19
CA VAL A 121 27.00 5.05 15.77
C VAL A 121 27.60 3.88 14.99
N ALA A 122 28.90 3.62 15.14
CA ALA A 122 29.57 2.51 14.45
C ALA A 122 29.00 1.14 14.85
N VAL A 123 28.62 0.95 16.12
CA VAL A 123 27.95 -0.28 16.57
C VAL A 123 26.57 -0.42 15.93
N ALA A 124 25.79 0.67 15.87
CA ALA A 124 24.47 0.65 15.24
C ALA A 124 24.57 0.35 13.73
N GLU A 125 25.54 0.93 13.04
CA GLU A 125 25.84 0.65 11.63
C GLU A 125 26.22 -0.81 11.39
N ASP A 126 27.08 -1.38 12.23
CA ASP A 126 27.46 -2.79 12.15
C ASP A 126 26.25 -3.72 12.39
N GLN A 127 25.40 -3.38 13.37
CA GLN A 127 24.16 -4.11 13.65
C GLN A 127 23.15 -4.06 12.50
N ARG A 128 23.00 -2.92 11.83
CA ARG A 128 22.19 -2.83 10.60
C ARG A 128 22.79 -3.67 9.49
N ASN A 129 24.09 -3.50 9.22
CA ASN A 129 24.77 -4.23 8.14
C ASN A 129 24.65 -5.75 8.28
N ILE A 130 24.83 -6.30 9.49
CA ILE A 130 24.62 -7.74 9.72
C ILE A 130 23.16 -8.14 9.57
N SER A 131 22.22 -7.30 10.03
CA SER A 131 20.78 -7.54 9.87
C SER A 131 20.41 -7.61 8.39
N ASP A 132 20.88 -6.67 7.58
CA ASP A 132 20.62 -6.61 6.14
C ASP A 132 21.22 -7.82 5.43
N CYS A 133 22.46 -8.21 5.76
CA CYS A 133 23.04 -9.44 5.23
C CYS A 133 22.25 -10.71 5.62
N LYS A 134 21.76 -10.79 6.86
CA LYS A 134 20.93 -11.91 7.35
C LYS A 134 19.54 -11.95 6.73
N GLN A 135 19.00 -10.80 6.30
CA GLN A 135 17.71 -10.71 5.60
C GLN A 135 17.87 -10.91 4.10
N GLY A 136 19.01 -10.51 3.51
CA GLY A 136 19.35 -10.76 2.10
C GLY A 136 18.51 -9.91 1.17
N VAL A 137 17.96 -8.84 1.73
CA VAL A 137 17.21 -7.79 1.06
C VAL A 137 18.10 -6.55 1.13
N GLY A 138 18.21 -5.85 -0.01
CA GLY A 138 19.04 -4.66 -0.10
C GLY A 138 20.55 -4.95 -0.17
N SER A 139 21.34 -3.88 -0.12
CA SER A 139 22.80 -3.96 -0.13
C SER A 139 23.34 -4.23 1.28
N CYS A 140 24.32 -5.13 1.40
CA CYS A 140 25.07 -5.29 2.63
C CYS A 140 26.57 -5.41 2.34
N TYR A 141 27.40 -4.90 3.25
CA TYR A 141 28.85 -4.87 3.12
C TYR A 141 29.49 -6.09 3.79
N GLN A 142 29.60 -7.18 3.04
CA GLN A 142 30.24 -8.43 3.48
C GLN A 142 31.67 -8.22 3.98
N SER A 143 32.42 -7.28 3.39
CA SER A 143 33.80 -6.98 3.77
C SER A 143 33.95 -6.36 5.16
N LYS A 144 32.87 -5.85 5.75
CA LYS A 144 32.86 -5.26 7.10
C LYS A 144 32.52 -6.28 8.20
N LEU A 145 32.10 -7.48 7.83
CA LEU A 145 31.69 -8.50 8.79
C LEU A 145 32.91 -9.17 9.43
N THR A 146 32.82 -9.41 10.73
CA THR A 146 33.72 -10.30 11.45
C THR A 146 33.46 -11.76 11.07
N ARG A 147 34.42 -12.65 11.37
CA ARG A 147 34.28 -14.10 11.07
C ARG A 147 33.04 -14.74 11.69
N SER A 148 32.67 -14.35 12.92
CA SER A 148 31.45 -14.86 13.56
C SER A 148 30.20 -14.37 12.83
N GLN A 149 30.16 -13.09 12.45
CA GLN A 149 29.02 -12.53 11.73
C GLN A 149 28.85 -13.14 10.34
N VAL A 150 29.94 -13.44 9.62
CA VAL A 150 29.89 -14.18 8.34
C VAL A 150 29.23 -15.55 8.54
N ALA A 151 29.59 -16.28 9.60
CA ALA A 151 28.99 -17.58 9.89
C ALA A 151 27.48 -17.45 10.19
N GLU A 152 27.08 -16.43 10.96
CA GLU A 152 25.66 -16.17 11.24
C GLU A 152 24.86 -15.79 9.98
N VAL A 153 25.43 -14.97 9.10
CA VAL A 153 24.85 -14.60 7.80
C VAL A 153 24.71 -15.83 6.90
N ALA A 154 25.71 -16.71 6.88
CA ALA A 154 25.66 -17.95 6.11
C ALA A 154 24.56 -18.89 6.62
N ILE A 155 24.38 -19.02 7.94
CA ILE A 155 23.28 -19.78 8.54
C ILE A 155 21.93 -19.19 8.13
N ALA A 156 21.76 -17.87 8.22
CA ALA A 156 20.54 -17.22 7.77
C ALA A 156 20.31 -17.41 6.27
N GLY A 157 21.37 -17.38 5.46
CA GLY A 157 21.34 -17.64 4.01
C GLY A 157 20.82 -19.03 3.69
N ARG A 158 21.40 -20.06 4.33
CA ARG A 158 20.96 -21.45 4.17
C ARG A 158 19.50 -21.64 4.58
N LYS A 159 19.06 -21.02 5.68
CA LYS A 159 17.65 -21.07 6.12
C LYS A 159 16.69 -20.46 5.11
N ARG A 160 17.04 -19.31 4.51
CA ARG A 160 16.22 -18.70 3.46
C ARG A 160 16.17 -19.56 2.21
N ASN A 161 17.32 -20.05 1.74
CA ASN A 161 17.38 -20.97 0.60
C ASN A 161 16.51 -22.21 0.82
N LEU A 162 16.57 -22.80 2.02
CA LEU A 162 15.70 -23.92 2.39
C LEU A 162 14.21 -23.53 2.32
N SER A 163 13.83 -22.37 2.85
CA SER A 163 12.44 -21.88 2.78
C SER A 163 12.01 -21.69 1.33
N ASP A 164 12.79 -20.98 0.53
CA ASP A 164 12.54 -20.70 -0.89
C ASP A 164 12.30 -22.02 -1.66
N CYS A 165 13.15 -23.03 -1.44
CA CYS A 165 12.98 -24.37 -2.01
C CYS A 165 11.69 -25.07 -1.53
N LYS A 166 11.40 -25.03 -0.22
CA LYS A 166 10.22 -25.68 0.39
C LYS A 166 8.89 -24.98 0.11
N ASP A 167 8.93 -23.71 -0.23
CA ASP A 167 7.76 -22.91 -0.58
C ASP A 167 7.57 -22.84 -2.11
N GLY A 168 8.64 -23.08 -2.89
CA GLY A 168 8.62 -23.01 -4.35
C GLY A 168 8.59 -21.56 -4.85
N VAL A 169 9.14 -20.64 -4.06
CA VAL A 169 9.22 -19.21 -4.36
C VAL A 169 10.67 -18.75 -4.31
N GLY A 170 11.00 -17.67 -5.03
CA GLY A 170 12.37 -17.16 -5.07
C GLY A 170 13.34 -18.05 -5.86
N LEU A 171 14.63 -17.93 -5.54
CA LEU A 171 15.69 -18.71 -6.20
C LEU A 171 16.16 -19.82 -5.26
N CYS A 172 15.68 -21.03 -5.50
CA CYS A 172 16.17 -22.23 -4.82
C CYS A 172 17.51 -22.67 -5.42
N ASP A 173 18.57 -22.69 -4.60
CA ASP A 173 19.87 -23.27 -4.96
C ASP A 173 20.07 -24.60 -4.22
N HIS A 174 19.75 -25.71 -4.89
CA HIS A 174 19.90 -27.05 -4.32
C HIS A 174 21.35 -27.39 -3.94
N SER A 175 22.36 -26.73 -4.55
CA SER A 175 23.76 -27.00 -4.24
C SER A 175 24.17 -26.56 -2.83
N LYS A 176 23.35 -25.70 -2.19
CA LYS A 176 23.57 -25.17 -0.83
C LYS A 176 22.81 -25.93 0.25
N LEU A 177 22.01 -26.92 -0.12
CA LEU A 177 21.27 -27.74 0.84
C LEU A 177 22.17 -28.85 1.41
N THR A 178 21.99 -29.17 2.68
CA THR A 178 22.49 -30.46 3.19
C THR A 178 21.61 -31.59 2.68
N HIS A 179 22.10 -32.83 2.81
CA HIS A 179 21.33 -34.00 2.40
C HIS A 179 19.93 -34.06 3.04
N SER A 180 19.85 -33.87 4.36
CA SER A 180 18.57 -33.84 5.08
C SER A 180 17.62 -32.71 4.61
N GLU A 181 18.17 -31.56 4.24
CA GLU A 181 17.39 -30.43 3.73
C GLU A 181 16.89 -30.70 2.31
N ALA A 182 17.71 -31.34 1.48
CA ALA A 182 17.32 -31.76 0.14
C ALA A 182 16.19 -32.80 0.18
N ASP A 183 16.21 -33.71 1.15
CA ASP A 183 15.12 -34.67 1.37
C ASP A 183 13.81 -33.94 1.76
N GLU A 184 13.88 -32.97 2.68
CA GLU A 184 12.72 -32.14 3.05
C GLU A 184 12.16 -31.34 1.86
N VAL A 185 13.04 -30.76 1.04
CA VAL A 185 12.68 -30.02 -0.17
C VAL A 185 12.02 -30.95 -1.19
N THR A 186 12.56 -32.15 -1.40
CA THR A 186 12.00 -33.15 -2.33
C THR A 186 10.58 -33.53 -1.94
N VAL A 187 10.32 -33.72 -0.63
CA VAL A 187 8.98 -33.99 -0.13
C VAL A 187 8.04 -32.81 -0.38
N ALA A 188 8.48 -31.58 -0.10
CA ALA A 188 7.67 -30.38 -0.32
C ALA A 188 7.36 -30.16 -1.82
N GLU A 189 8.34 -30.36 -2.69
CA GLU A 189 8.19 -30.27 -4.14
C GLU A 189 7.21 -31.31 -4.68
N HIS A 190 7.31 -32.56 -4.22
CA HIS A 190 6.38 -33.61 -4.63
C HIS A 190 4.93 -33.31 -4.18
N GLN A 191 4.75 -32.83 -2.95
CA GLN A 191 3.44 -32.41 -2.45
C GLN A 191 2.85 -31.24 -3.25
N ARG A 192 3.66 -30.22 -3.57
CA ARG A 192 3.21 -29.12 -4.43
C ARG A 192 2.84 -29.62 -5.83
N ASN A 193 3.64 -30.49 -6.42
CA ASN A 193 3.34 -31.08 -7.73
C ASN A 193 1.99 -31.82 -7.73
N ALA A 194 1.76 -32.67 -6.73
CA ALA A 194 0.48 -33.38 -6.58
C ALA A 194 -0.70 -32.41 -6.46
N LEU A 195 -0.54 -31.30 -5.71
CA LEU A 195 -1.56 -30.26 -5.59
C LEU A 195 -1.80 -29.51 -6.91
N ASN A 196 -0.74 -29.14 -7.62
CA ASN A 196 -0.81 -28.48 -8.93
C ASN A 196 -1.60 -29.34 -9.91
N CYS A 197 -1.26 -30.63 -10.00
CA CYS A 197 -1.97 -31.59 -10.84
C CYS A 197 -3.44 -31.75 -10.45
N LYS A 198 -3.71 -31.88 -9.14
CA LYS A 198 -5.08 -31.99 -8.63
C LYS A 198 -5.91 -30.76 -8.94
N ASN A 199 -5.31 -29.57 -8.98
CA ASN A 199 -5.99 -28.31 -9.31
C ASN A 199 -6.02 -27.98 -10.81
N GLY A 200 -5.23 -28.70 -11.62
CA GLY A 200 -5.12 -28.45 -13.07
C GLY A 200 -4.28 -27.21 -13.40
N TRP A 201 -3.21 -26.96 -12.64
CA TRP A 201 -2.24 -25.90 -12.95
C TRP A 201 -1.17 -26.39 -13.92
N ASP A 202 -0.66 -25.49 -14.76
CA ASP A 202 0.28 -25.81 -15.84
C ASP A 202 1.62 -26.40 -15.35
N ASP A 203 2.03 -26.08 -14.12
CA ASP A 203 3.25 -26.62 -13.48
C ASP A 203 3.08 -28.06 -12.96
N CYS A 204 2.03 -28.78 -13.40
CA CYS A 204 1.85 -30.19 -13.10
C CYS A 204 2.79 -31.07 -13.92
N ASP A 205 3.60 -31.88 -13.23
CA ASP A 205 4.39 -32.95 -13.82
C ASP A 205 3.85 -34.33 -13.39
N HIS A 206 3.08 -34.96 -14.28
CA HIS A 206 2.52 -36.30 -14.03
C HIS A 206 3.57 -37.38 -13.82
N SER A 207 4.80 -37.20 -14.33
CA SER A 207 5.87 -38.20 -14.19
C SER A 207 6.36 -38.33 -12.74
N LYS A 208 6.07 -37.32 -11.92
CA LYS A 208 6.46 -37.26 -10.50
C LYS A 208 5.36 -37.74 -9.56
N LEU A 209 4.20 -38.16 -10.06
CA LEU A 209 3.11 -38.66 -9.22
C LEU A 209 3.32 -40.12 -8.87
N ASN A 210 2.98 -40.50 -7.64
CA ASN A 210 2.81 -41.91 -7.32
C ASN A 210 1.46 -42.44 -7.85
N GLN A 211 1.25 -43.75 -7.78
CA GLN A 211 0.07 -44.39 -8.38
C GLN A 211 -1.25 -43.89 -7.78
N LEU A 212 -1.29 -43.63 -6.47
CA LEU A 212 -2.49 -43.14 -5.80
C LEU A 212 -2.80 -41.70 -6.23
N GLU A 213 -1.78 -40.84 -6.25
CA GLU A 213 -1.90 -39.46 -6.69
C GLU A 213 -2.32 -39.37 -8.16
N ALA A 214 -1.72 -40.18 -9.04
CA ALA A 214 -2.09 -40.23 -10.45
C ALA A 214 -3.57 -40.61 -10.65
N HIS A 215 -4.09 -41.54 -9.85
CA HIS A 215 -5.51 -41.89 -9.86
C HIS A 215 -6.39 -40.72 -9.39
N GLU A 216 -6.04 -40.07 -8.28
CA GLU A 216 -6.80 -38.91 -7.78
C GLU A 216 -6.80 -37.74 -8.77
N VAL A 217 -5.66 -37.48 -9.40
CA VAL A 217 -5.51 -36.44 -10.44
C VAL A 217 -6.37 -36.77 -11.65
N ALA A 218 -6.35 -38.02 -12.14
CA ALA A 218 -7.18 -38.43 -13.27
C ALA A 218 -8.68 -38.26 -13.00
N VAL A 219 -9.13 -38.55 -11.77
CA VAL A 219 -10.52 -38.29 -11.35
C VAL A 219 -10.83 -36.80 -11.36
N ALA A 220 -9.95 -35.96 -10.83
CA ALA A 220 -10.13 -34.51 -10.78
C ALA A 220 -10.14 -33.87 -12.19
N GLU A 221 -9.27 -34.34 -13.08
CA GLU A 221 -9.21 -33.92 -14.48
C GLU A 221 -10.47 -34.32 -15.24
N HIS A 222 -10.94 -35.54 -15.06
CA HIS A 222 -12.18 -36.01 -15.67
C HIS A 222 -13.38 -35.17 -15.23
N GLN A 223 -13.47 -34.84 -13.94
CA GLN A 223 -14.51 -33.97 -13.39
C GLN A 223 -14.45 -32.54 -13.93
N ARG A 224 -13.24 -31.97 -14.09
CA ARG A 224 -13.05 -30.66 -14.74
C ARG A 224 -13.49 -30.71 -16.20
N ASN A 225 -13.06 -31.72 -16.96
CA ASN A 225 -13.45 -31.89 -18.35
C ASN A 225 -14.98 -31.99 -18.50
N PHE A 226 -15.63 -32.82 -17.68
CA PHE A 226 -17.08 -32.93 -17.68
C PHE A 226 -17.77 -31.59 -17.36
N SER A 227 -17.23 -30.81 -16.42
CA SER A 227 -17.74 -29.47 -16.09
C SER A 227 -17.55 -28.49 -17.25
N ASP A 228 -16.39 -28.52 -17.91
CA ASP A 228 -16.12 -27.68 -19.09
C ASP A 228 -17.07 -28.00 -20.24
N CYS A 229 -17.33 -29.28 -20.50
CA CYS A 229 -18.31 -29.71 -21.50
C CYS A 229 -19.73 -29.29 -21.11
N ARG A 230 -20.11 -29.47 -19.84
CA ARG A 230 -21.39 -29.00 -19.31
C ARG A 230 -21.56 -27.50 -19.42
N ASP A 231 -20.49 -26.72 -19.37
CA ASP A 231 -20.54 -25.27 -19.48
C ASP A 231 -20.31 -24.77 -20.92
N GLY A 232 -19.92 -25.66 -21.84
CA GLY A 232 -19.68 -25.35 -23.25
C GLY A 232 -18.38 -24.59 -23.49
N ARG A 233 -17.37 -24.83 -22.64
CA ARG A 233 -16.04 -24.21 -22.74
C ARG A 233 -15.22 -24.87 -23.84
N GLU A 234 -14.34 -24.09 -24.46
CA GLU A 234 -13.43 -24.55 -25.52
C GLU A 234 -12.44 -25.63 -25.04
N THR A 235 -12.18 -25.70 -23.73
CA THR A 235 -11.31 -26.69 -23.08
C THR A 235 -11.95 -28.07 -22.93
N CYS A 236 -13.24 -28.23 -23.28
CA CYS A 236 -13.91 -29.52 -23.26
C CYS A 236 -13.32 -30.49 -24.29
N ASP A 237 -12.90 -31.66 -23.82
CA ASP A 237 -12.54 -32.82 -24.64
C ASP A 237 -13.65 -33.88 -24.55
N TYR A 238 -14.51 -33.92 -25.57
CA TYR A 238 -15.60 -34.89 -25.65
C TYR A 238 -15.12 -36.35 -25.73
N SER A 239 -13.88 -36.61 -26.16
CA SER A 239 -13.34 -37.97 -26.27
C SER A 239 -13.11 -38.62 -24.90
N LYS A 240 -12.98 -37.81 -23.86
CA LYS A 240 -12.79 -38.26 -22.48
C LYS A 240 -14.09 -38.52 -21.73
N LEU A 241 -15.25 -38.20 -22.32
CA LEU A 241 -16.54 -38.42 -21.67
C LEU A 241 -16.94 -39.90 -21.68
N THR A 242 -17.53 -40.36 -20.59
CA THR A 242 -18.26 -41.63 -20.59
C THR A 242 -19.53 -41.51 -21.43
N ARG A 243 -20.06 -42.65 -21.92
CA ARG A 243 -21.33 -42.67 -22.66
C ARG A 243 -22.49 -42.06 -21.87
N SER A 244 -22.53 -42.27 -20.55
CA SER A 244 -23.53 -41.68 -19.66
C SER A 244 -23.41 -40.16 -19.57
N GLU A 245 -22.19 -39.64 -19.47
CA GLU A 245 -21.94 -38.20 -19.42
C GLU A 245 -22.29 -37.53 -20.75
N ALA A 246 -21.85 -38.10 -21.88
CA ALA A 246 -22.22 -37.60 -23.20
C ALA A 246 -23.75 -37.57 -23.40
N GLY A 247 -24.44 -38.63 -22.95
CA GLY A 247 -25.91 -38.66 -22.95
C GLY A 247 -26.54 -37.58 -22.07
N ALA A 248 -25.97 -37.29 -20.90
CA ALA A 248 -26.44 -36.24 -20.01
C ALA A 248 -26.24 -34.83 -20.60
N LEU A 249 -25.22 -34.64 -21.44
CA LEU A 249 -24.94 -33.35 -22.10
C LEU A 249 -25.74 -33.12 -23.37
N ALA A 250 -26.33 -34.16 -23.98
CA ALA A 250 -27.01 -34.07 -25.28
C ALA A 250 -28.07 -32.96 -25.35
N ILE A 251 -28.86 -32.76 -24.29
CA ILE A 251 -29.87 -31.69 -24.24
C ILE A 251 -29.22 -30.30 -24.22
N ALA A 252 -28.14 -30.13 -23.45
CA ALA A 252 -27.41 -28.87 -23.36
C ALA A 252 -26.74 -28.54 -24.71
N GLU A 253 -26.13 -29.52 -25.38
CA GLU A 253 -25.54 -29.32 -26.71
C GLU A 253 -26.58 -29.01 -27.78
N HIS A 254 -27.69 -29.73 -27.80
CA HIS A 254 -28.80 -29.46 -28.71
C HIS A 254 -29.32 -28.02 -28.55
N THR A 255 -29.47 -27.58 -27.30
CA THR A 255 -29.89 -26.21 -26.96
C THR A 255 -28.89 -25.17 -27.46
N ARG A 256 -27.59 -25.42 -27.31
CA ARG A 256 -26.53 -24.53 -27.81
C ARG A 256 -26.52 -24.45 -29.33
N ASN A 257 -26.58 -25.61 -30.00
CA ASN A 257 -26.64 -25.70 -31.46
C ASN A 257 -27.85 -24.92 -32.00
N TYR A 258 -29.04 -25.14 -31.44
CA TYR A 258 -30.24 -24.41 -31.82
C TYR A 258 -30.10 -22.89 -31.60
N THR A 259 -29.52 -22.49 -30.46
CA THR A 259 -29.25 -21.07 -30.17
C THR A 259 -28.25 -20.44 -31.15
N ALA A 260 -27.19 -21.16 -31.52
CA ALA A 260 -26.22 -20.72 -32.52
C ALA A 260 -26.87 -20.53 -33.90
N CYS A 261 -27.72 -21.48 -34.30
CA CYS A 261 -28.49 -21.40 -35.54
C CYS A 261 -29.44 -20.19 -35.55
N LEU A 262 -30.15 -19.91 -34.46
CA LEU A 262 -31.04 -18.74 -34.34
C LEU A 262 -30.28 -17.41 -34.46
N LYS A 263 -29.07 -17.34 -33.88
CA LYS A 263 -28.25 -16.12 -33.88
C LYS A 263 -27.43 -15.93 -35.16
N GLY A 264 -27.27 -16.97 -35.98
CA GLY A 264 -26.53 -16.90 -37.24
C GLY A 264 -25.01 -16.74 -37.10
N HIS A 265 -24.43 -17.17 -35.99
CA HIS A 265 -22.99 -17.12 -35.73
C HIS A 265 -22.50 -18.42 -35.06
N GLY A 266 -21.27 -18.85 -35.37
CA GLY A 266 -20.61 -20.00 -34.73
C GLY A 266 -20.89 -21.35 -35.41
N TYR A 267 -20.84 -22.43 -34.62
CA TYR A 267 -21.11 -23.80 -35.05
C TYR A 267 -22.63 -24.06 -35.06
N CYS A 268 -23.29 -23.86 -36.20
CA CYS A 268 -24.67 -24.30 -36.39
C CYS A 268 -24.70 -25.55 -37.27
N ASP A 269 -25.08 -26.68 -36.69
CA ASP A 269 -25.37 -27.92 -37.40
C ASP A 269 -26.88 -28.10 -37.54
N ARG A 270 -27.40 -27.74 -38.72
CA ARG A 270 -28.83 -27.87 -39.03
C ARG A 270 -29.31 -29.31 -39.08
N SER A 271 -28.43 -30.30 -39.25
CA SER A 271 -28.82 -31.72 -39.29
C SER A 271 -29.27 -32.25 -37.93
N GLN A 272 -28.89 -31.56 -36.85
CA GLN A 272 -29.26 -31.91 -35.49
C GLN A 272 -30.55 -31.23 -35.03
N LEU A 273 -31.13 -30.32 -35.82
CA LEU A 273 -32.37 -29.63 -35.46
C LEU A 273 -33.60 -30.53 -35.70
N THR A 274 -34.59 -30.40 -34.82
CA THR A 274 -35.92 -30.93 -35.11
C THR A 274 -36.55 -30.16 -36.28
N PRO A 275 -37.53 -30.75 -37.01
CA PRO A 275 -38.22 -30.03 -38.09
C PRO A 275 -38.85 -28.70 -37.66
N PHE A 276 -39.31 -28.62 -36.42
CA PHE A 276 -39.87 -27.41 -35.83
C PHE A 276 -38.79 -26.32 -35.64
N GLU A 277 -37.67 -26.68 -35.03
CA GLU A 277 -36.53 -25.77 -34.82
C GLU A 277 -35.94 -25.29 -36.15
N ALA A 278 -35.79 -26.18 -37.13
CA ALA A 278 -35.29 -25.83 -38.46
C ALA A 278 -36.17 -24.78 -39.15
N GLY A 279 -37.49 -24.85 -38.99
CA GLY A 279 -38.44 -23.86 -39.52
C GLY A 279 -38.37 -22.50 -38.84
N ALA A 280 -37.82 -22.43 -37.62
CA ALA A 280 -37.65 -21.18 -36.86
C ALA A 280 -36.34 -20.45 -37.20
N ILE A 281 -35.41 -21.08 -37.93
CA ILE A 281 -34.12 -20.47 -38.27
C ILE A 281 -34.30 -19.42 -39.37
N PRO A 282 -33.79 -18.18 -39.18
CA PRO A 282 -33.83 -17.17 -40.23
C PRO A 282 -33.13 -17.66 -41.52
N PRO A 283 -33.62 -17.27 -42.72
CA PRO A 283 -32.89 -17.52 -43.95
C PRO A 283 -31.51 -16.85 -43.89
N GLU A 284 -30.49 -17.52 -44.43
CA GLU A 284 -29.13 -16.96 -44.48
C GLU A 284 -29.18 -15.57 -45.11
N ARG A 285 -28.75 -14.54 -44.37
CA ARG A 285 -28.53 -13.23 -44.97
C ARG A 285 -27.30 -13.37 -45.86
N HIS A 286 -27.52 -13.61 -47.15
CA HIS A 286 -26.49 -13.41 -48.15
C HIS A 286 -26.06 -11.94 -48.08
N THR A 287 -24.96 -11.67 -47.39
CA THR A 287 -24.23 -10.42 -47.52
C THR A 287 -23.65 -10.43 -48.94
N ILE A 288 -24.40 -9.88 -49.89
CA ILE A 288 -23.89 -9.59 -51.23
C ILE A 288 -22.83 -8.50 -51.05
N LEU A 289 -21.56 -8.90 -50.96
CA LEU A 289 -20.44 -7.99 -51.13
C LEU A 289 -20.40 -7.58 -52.62
N ARG A 290 -20.74 -6.32 -52.88
CA ARG A 290 -20.44 -5.60 -54.13
C ARG A 290 -19.02 -5.05 -54.08
#